data_AF-A0A2I0AZE1-F1
#
_entry.id   AF-A0A2I0AZE1-F1
#
_cell.length_a   1.000
_cell.length_b   1.000
_cell.length_c   1.000
_cell.angle_alpha   90.00
_cell.angle_beta   90.00
_cell.angle_gamma   90.00
#
_symmetry.space_group_name_H-M   'P 1'
#
loop_
_entity.id
_entity.type
_entity.pdbx_description
1 polymer ?
#
loop_
_entity_poly.entity_id
_entity_poly.type
_entity_poly.pdbx_seq_one_letter_code
_entity_poly.pdbx_strand_id
1 'polypeptide(L)'
;MLQEQLRAATGIDSIEEMVGLEDRLLLATPPLDGEWLPRSAVYALVDLVVVMLGRPKGVFRECGKRIQSGMNLIHEELLKLGIGESQRELDIQHSDIAMAGQYLFLLMQFLENKVAVELTRSEFVEAQEALVQMRNWFVRFPTILQGCEYIIEMLRGHYAHSVGCFHEAVFHFLEATKLTESKSTQSMCQVYAAVSYICIGDAESSSQVILAQSQLESDYFLWFRQPVICCCNFCCIKDGLDP
;
A
#
# COMPACT_ATOMS: atom_id res chain seq x y z
N MET A 1 52.41 -8.81 2.89
CA MET A 1 51.92 -8.91 1.50
C MET A 1 50.41 -9.20 1.40
N LEU A 2 49.89 -10.40 1.70
CA LEU A 2 48.43 -10.66 1.56
C LEU A 2 47.58 -9.84 2.58
N GLN A 3 48.10 -9.69 3.79
CA GLN A 3 47.47 -8.92 4.88
C GLN A 3 47.39 -7.41 4.60
N GLU A 4 48.37 -6.85 3.88
CA GLU A 4 48.37 -5.42 3.52
C GLU A 4 47.39 -5.13 2.38
N GLN A 5 47.21 -6.07 1.45
CA GLN A 5 46.23 -5.93 0.37
C GLN A 5 44.78 -6.04 0.87
N LEU A 6 44.52 -6.92 1.85
CA LEU A 6 43.22 -7.01 2.52
C LEU A 6 42.90 -5.74 3.32
N ARG A 7 43.86 -5.23 4.08
CA ARG A 7 43.69 -4.00 4.88
C ARG A 7 43.42 -2.76 4.02
N ALA A 8 44.05 -2.67 2.84
CA ALA A 8 43.81 -1.60 1.88
C ALA A 8 42.42 -1.69 1.20
N ALA A 9 41.84 -2.89 1.10
CA ALA A 9 40.54 -3.10 0.46
C ALA A 9 39.35 -2.98 1.43
N THR A 10 39.54 -3.26 2.73
CA THR A 10 38.44 -3.34 3.70
C THR A 10 38.48 -2.27 4.80
N GLY A 11 39.62 -1.63 5.05
CA GLY A 11 39.76 -0.58 6.08
C GLY A 11 39.66 -1.06 7.54
N ILE A 12 39.71 -2.37 7.78
CA ILE A 12 39.53 -3.01 9.09
C ILE A 12 40.89 -3.18 9.80
N ASP A 13 40.99 -2.68 11.04
CA ASP A 13 42.27 -2.55 11.77
C ASP A 13 42.51 -3.61 12.86
N SER A 14 41.53 -4.47 13.18
CA SER A 14 41.66 -5.46 14.26
C SER A 14 41.00 -6.81 13.94
N ILE A 15 41.66 -7.88 14.42
CA ILE A 15 41.22 -9.28 14.26
C ILE A 15 39.87 -9.53 14.99
N GLU A 16 39.52 -8.72 15.99
CA GLU A 16 38.25 -8.78 16.71
C GLU A 16 37.04 -8.37 15.85
N GLU A 17 37.20 -7.45 14.89
CA GLU A 17 36.14 -7.15 13.90
C GLU A 17 35.94 -8.30 12.90
N MET A 18 36.99 -9.08 12.66
CA MET A 18 36.97 -10.22 11.75
C MET A 18 36.14 -11.41 12.30
N VAL A 19 36.12 -11.60 13.62
CA VAL A 19 35.37 -12.69 14.28
C VAL A 19 33.87 -12.38 14.36
N GLY A 20 33.47 -11.10 14.32
CA GLY A 20 32.06 -10.69 14.23
C GLY A 20 31.43 -10.86 12.84
N LEU A 21 32.26 -11.06 11.82
CA LEU A 21 31.83 -11.22 10.43
C LEU A 21 31.59 -12.68 10.00
N GLU A 22 32.09 -13.67 10.74
CA GLU A 22 31.98 -15.09 10.34
C GLU A 22 30.53 -15.59 10.25
N ASP A 23 29.58 -14.91 10.91
CA ASP A 23 28.14 -15.25 10.88
C ASP A 23 27.31 -14.38 9.91
N ARG A 24 27.89 -13.39 9.21
CA ARG A 24 27.16 -12.50 8.29
C ARG A 24 27.60 -12.70 6.85
N LEU A 25 26.66 -13.14 6.00
CA LEU A 25 26.84 -13.13 4.55
C LEU A 25 27.01 -11.67 4.08
N LEU A 26 28.24 -11.27 3.78
CA LEU A 26 28.56 -9.99 3.16
C LEU A 26 28.05 -9.98 1.71
N LEU A 27 26.75 -9.75 1.49
CA LEU A 27 26.18 -9.71 0.15
C LEU A 27 26.55 -8.39 -0.56
N ALA A 28 26.56 -7.28 0.18
CA ALA A 28 27.14 -5.99 -0.25
C ALA A 28 27.34 -5.05 0.96
N THR A 29 27.64 -3.76 0.70
CA THR A 29 27.67 -2.73 1.75
C THR A 29 26.34 -2.67 2.52
N PRO A 30 26.35 -2.32 3.82
CA PRO A 30 25.14 -2.23 4.63
C PRO A 30 23.99 -1.51 3.91
N PRO A 31 22.76 -2.06 3.96
CA PRO A 31 22.28 -3.12 4.86
C PRO A 31 22.25 -4.52 4.24
N LEU A 32 23.01 -4.76 3.16
CA LEU A 32 23.09 -6.07 2.53
C LEU A 32 23.98 -7.07 3.33
N ASP A 33 24.36 -6.75 4.57
CA ASP A 33 25.09 -7.61 5.51
C ASP A 33 24.19 -8.59 6.29
N GLY A 34 23.00 -8.87 5.77
CA GLY A 34 22.01 -9.78 6.39
C GLY A 34 20.94 -9.06 7.24
N GLU A 35 20.98 -7.73 7.35
CA GLU A 35 19.89 -6.95 7.92
C GLU A 35 18.79 -6.74 6.87
N TRP A 36 17.80 -7.65 6.87
CA TRP A 36 16.67 -7.65 5.92
C TRP A 36 15.90 -6.31 5.82
N LEU A 37 15.96 -5.47 6.85
CA LEU A 37 15.30 -4.17 6.90
C LEU A 37 16.06 -3.19 7.82
N PRO A 38 16.26 -1.92 7.42
CA PRO A 38 16.85 -0.88 8.26
C PRO A 38 16.04 -0.65 9.53
N ARG A 39 16.72 -0.30 10.61
CA ARG A 39 16.09 -0.06 11.92
C ARG A 39 14.91 0.92 11.86
N SER A 40 15.04 2.03 11.11
CA SER A 40 13.94 2.98 10.92
C SER A 40 12.74 2.35 10.22
N ALA A 41 12.97 1.55 9.17
CA ALA A 41 11.91 0.83 8.48
C ALA A 41 11.20 -0.18 9.39
N VAL A 42 11.91 -0.80 10.34
CA VAL A 42 11.31 -1.70 11.35
C VAL A 42 10.36 -0.93 12.26
N TYR A 43 10.74 0.28 12.71
CA TYR A 43 9.86 1.11 13.53
C TYR A 43 8.61 1.57 12.78
N ALA A 44 8.76 1.95 11.51
CA ALA A 44 7.62 2.26 10.64
C ALA A 44 6.70 1.03 10.47
N LEU A 45 7.27 -0.17 10.30
CA LEU A 45 6.48 -1.40 10.19
C LEU A 45 5.68 -1.69 11.46
N VAL A 46 6.23 -1.42 12.66
CA VAL A 46 5.50 -1.56 13.92
C VAL A 46 4.27 -0.64 13.94
N ASP A 47 4.43 0.63 13.55
CA ASP A 47 3.30 1.56 13.43
C ASP A 47 2.25 1.05 12.42
N LEU A 48 2.68 0.53 11.27
CA LEU A 48 1.80 -0.05 10.25
C LEU A 48 1.01 -1.26 10.77
N VAL A 49 1.66 -2.19 11.49
CA VAL A 49 0.98 -3.36 12.08
C VAL A 49 -0.06 -2.93 13.11
N VAL A 50 0.25 -1.94 13.95
CA VAL A 50 -0.73 -1.38 14.90
C VAL A 50 -1.92 -0.78 14.16
N VAL A 51 -1.69 -0.07 13.06
CA VAL A 51 -2.76 0.46 12.20
C VAL A 51 -3.63 -0.67 11.67
N MET A 52 -3.04 -1.68 11.02
CA MET A 52 -3.76 -2.81 10.42
C MET A 52 -4.63 -3.56 11.43
N LEU A 53 -4.16 -3.73 12.67
CA LEU A 53 -4.91 -4.36 13.76
C LEU A 53 -5.95 -3.42 14.41
N GLY A 54 -5.73 -2.11 14.31
CA GLY A 54 -6.58 -1.08 14.88
C GLY A 54 -7.80 -0.75 14.02
N ARG A 55 -7.66 -0.70 12.67
CA ARG A 55 -8.78 -0.30 11.79
C ARG A 55 -10.03 -1.17 12.00
N PRO A 56 -9.96 -2.52 12.04
CA PRO A 56 -11.15 -3.35 12.23
C PRO A 56 -11.82 -3.16 13.59
N LYS A 57 -11.09 -2.64 14.58
CA LYS A 57 -11.59 -2.34 15.93
C LYS A 57 -12.19 -0.93 16.04
N GLY A 58 -12.17 -0.14 14.98
CA GLY A 58 -12.70 1.23 14.96
C GLY A 58 -11.87 2.25 15.74
N VAL A 59 -10.62 1.95 16.12
CA VAL A 59 -9.74 2.88 16.88
C VAL A 59 -9.05 3.89 15.96
N PHE A 60 -9.82 4.53 15.06
CA PHE A 60 -9.31 5.34 13.95
C PHE A 60 -8.44 6.53 14.38
N ARG A 61 -8.73 7.14 15.53
CA ARG A 61 -7.92 8.25 16.05
C ARG A 61 -6.50 7.83 16.37
N GLU A 62 -6.31 6.65 16.95
CA GLU A 62 -4.98 6.12 17.23
C GLU A 62 -4.31 5.64 15.94
N CYS A 63 -5.06 5.00 15.03
CA CYS A 63 -4.57 4.68 13.69
C CYS A 63 -4.02 5.93 12.97
N GLY A 64 -4.74 7.05 13.00
CA GLY A 64 -4.30 8.30 12.38
C GLY A 64 -2.96 8.80 12.92
N LYS A 65 -2.75 8.74 14.25
CA LYS A 65 -1.46 9.12 14.85
C LYS A 65 -0.32 8.20 14.41
N ARG A 66 -0.58 6.89 14.35
CA ARG A 66 0.40 5.87 13.94
C ARG A 66 0.74 5.98 12.45
N ILE A 67 -0.25 6.27 11.61
CA ILE A 67 -0.03 6.58 10.19
C ILE A 67 0.88 7.79 10.06
N GLN A 68 0.57 8.89 10.74
CA GLN A 68 1.38 10.10 10.64
C GLN A 68 2.81 9.90 11.17
N SER A 69 2.96 9.19 12.29
CA SER A 69 4.25 8.82 12.88
C SER A 69 5.12 8.04 11.89
N GLY A 70 4.58 6.96 11.32
CA GLY A 70 5.30 6.12 10.36
C GLY A 70 5.64 6.86 9.06
N MET A 71 4.70 7.65 8.52
CA MET A 71 4.95 8.45 7.32
C MET A 71 6.05 9.49 7.53
N ASN A 72 6.05 10.20 8.65
CA ASN A 72 7.08 11.20 8.96
C ASN A 72 8.47 10.55 9.00
N LEU A 73 8.59 9.42 9.69
CA LEU A 73 9.84 8.67 9.79
C LEU A 73 10.32 8.23 8.39
N ILE A 74 9.42 7.70 7.55
CA ILE A 74 9.77 7.29 6.19
C ILE A 74 10.22 8.49 5.34
N HIS A 75 9.52 9.62 5.43
CA HIS A 75 9.90 10.84 4.72
C HIS A 75 11.29 11.33 5.13
N GLU A 76 11.62 11.30 6.43
CA GLU A 76 12.95 11.66 6.92
C GLU A 76 14.05 10.76 6.34
N GLU A 77 13.82 9.45 6.23
CA GLU A 77 14.79 8.53 5.64
C GLU A 77 14.91 8.70 4.11
N LEU A 78 13.80 8.92 3.41
CA LEU A 78 13.82 9.22 1.97
C LEU A 78 14.61 10.50 1.67
N LEU A 79 14.47 11.54 2.52
CA LEU A 79 15.24 12.78 2.38
C LEU A 79 16.76 12.55 2.53
N LYS A 80 17.19 11.66 3.43
CA LYS A 80 18.62 11.30 3.57
C LYS A 80 19.16 10.59 2.34
N LEU A 81 18.31 9.85 1.63
CA LEU A 81 18.62 9.23 0.34
C LEU A 81 18.50 10.22 -0.85
N GLY A 82 18.28 11.50 -0.58
CA GLY A 82 18.13 12.53 -1.61
C GLY A 82 16.76 12.56 -2.29
N ILE A 83 15.78 11.79 -1.80
CA ILE A 83 14.43 11.68 -2.37
C ILE A 83 13.50 12.66 -1.65
N GLY A 84 13.34 13.85 -2.23
CA GLY A 84 12.43 14.90 -1.77
C GLY A 84 11.14 14.99 -2.61
N GLU A 85 10.73 16.19 -2.98
CA GLU A 85 9.47 16.43 -3.71
C GLU A 85 9.59 16.25 -5.23
N SER A 86 10.77 16.47 -5.81
CA SER A 86 10.96 16.59 -7.26
C SER A 86 11.75 15.45 -7.90
N GLN A 87 12.48 14.67 -7.11
CA GLN A 87 13.35 13.59 -7.60
C GLN A 87 12.52 12.44 -8.16
N ARG A 88 12.98 11.91 -9.30
CA ARG A 88 12.43 10.77 -10.02
C ARG A 88 13.33 9.55 -9.83
N GLU A 89 12.83 8.39 -10.25
CA GLU A 89 13.54 7.12 -10.16
C GLU A 89 14.95 7.15 -10.75
N LEU A 90 15.13 7.85 -11.88
CA LEU A 90 16.41 7.98 -12.56
C LEU A 90 17.45 8.82 -11.78
N ASP A 91 16.99 9.60 -10.80
CA ASP A 91 17.86 10.43 -9.96
C ASP A 91 18.43 9.64 -8.77
N ILE A 92 17.91 8.44 -8.50
CA ILE A 92 18.36 7.58 -7.40
C ILE A 92 19.70 6.92 -7.80
N GLN A 93 20.69 7.01 -6.90
CA GLN A 93 21.95 6.28 -7.09
C GLN A 93 21.71 4.77 -7.05
N HIS A 94 22.39 4.01 -7.92
CA HIS A 94 22.19 2.56 -8.01
C HIS A 94 22.38 1.82 -6.68
N SER A 95 23.28 2.30 -5.80
CA SER A 95 23.49 1.75 -4.46
C SER A 95 22.28 1.88 -3.54
N ASP A 96 21.43 2.88 -3.78
CA ASP A 96 20.37 3.30 -2.86
C ASP A 96 18.99 2.78 -3.28
N ILE A 97 18.87 2.22 -4.49
CA ILE A 97 17.59 1.74 -5.06
C ILE A 97 16.90 0.73 -4.14
N ALA A 98 17.66 -0.23 -3.59
CA ALA A 98 17.09 -1.24 -2.70
C ALA A 98 16.47 -0.61 -1.44
N MET A 99 17.16 0.38 -0.86
CA MET A 99 16.76 1.09 0.34
C MET A 99 15.59 2.02 0.10
N ALA A 100 15.69 2.84 -0.94
CA ALA A 100 14.60 3.69 -1.41
C ALA A 100 13.34 2.87 -1.67
N GLY A 101 13.49 1.70 -2.32
CA GLY A 101 12.39 0.77 -2.58
C GLY A 101 11.65 0.36 -1.31
N GLN A 102 12.35 -0.05 -0.26
CA GLN A 102 11.72 -0.46 1.00
C GLN A 102 10.89 0.68 1.63
N TYR A 103 11.45 1.88 1.69
CA TYR A 103 10.77 3.05 2.22
C TYR A 103 9.58 3.48 1.36
N LEU A 104 9.72 3.47 0.04
CA LEU A 104 8.65 3.79 -0.90
C LEU A 104 7.49 2.79 -0.78
N PHE A 105 7.76 1.48 -0.69
CA PHE A 105 6.73 0.47 -0.48
C PHE A 105 6.01 0.65 0.86
N LEU A 106 6.75 0.90 1.95
CA LEU A 106 6.15 1.18 3.25
C LEU A 106 5.27 2.44 3.20
N LEU A 107 5.72 3.49 2.49
CA LEU A 107 4.94 4.71 2.31
C LEU A 107 3.62 4.43 1.60
N MET A 108 3.65 3.64 0.52
CA MET A 108 2.44 3.23 -0.20
C MET A 108 1.48 2.44 0.70
N GLN A 109 1.99 1.57 1.58
CA GLN A 109 1.18 0.85 2.56
C GLN A 109 0.55 1.77 3.61
N PHE A 110 1.26 2.79 4.08
CA PHE A 110 0.68 3.80 4.98
C PHE A 110 -0.42 4.62 4.30
N LEU A 111 -0.19 5.04 3.05
CA LEU A 111 -1.17 5.79 2.28
C LEU A 111 -2.42 4.96 1.98
N GLU A 112 -2.28 3.68 1.61
CA GLU A 112 -3.40 2.74 1.45
C GLU A 112 -4.24 2.68 2.74
N ASN A 113 -3.57 2.54 3.88
CA ASN A 113 -4.25 2.50 5.18
C ASN A 113 -4.89 3.84 5.56
N LYS A 114 -4.29 4.97 5.17
CA LYS A 114 -4.87 6.30 5.34
C LYS A 114 -6.17 6.42 4.54
N VAL A 115 -6.15 6.10 3.24
CA VAL A 115 -7.35 6.11 2.39
C VAL A 115 -8.45 5.24 3.01
N ALA A 116 -8.13 4.02 3.44
CA ALA A 116 -9.11 3.12 4.05
C ALA A 116 -9.74 3.68 5.34
N VAL A 117 -8.93 4.30 6.21
CA VAL A 117 -9.42 4.94 7.45
C VAL A 117 -10.32 6.13 7.13
N GLU A 118 -9.88 7.03 6.25
CA GLU A 118 -10.63 8.25 5.95
C GLU A 118 -11.93 7.96 5.21
N LEU A 119 -11.94 7.00 4.26
CA LEU A 119 -13.18 6.53 3.64
C LEU A 119 -14.16 5.94 4.65
N THR A 120 -13.67 5.16 5.62
CA THR A 120 -14.53 4.58 6.69
C THR A 120 -15.14 5.67 7.56
N ARG A 121 -14.43 6.80 7.73
CA ARG A 121 -14.91 7.96 8.48
C ARG A 121 -15.72 8.94 7.63
N SER A 122 -15.88 8.68 6.32
CA SER A 122 -16.50 9.60 5.36
C SER A 122 -15.76 10.96 5.22
N GLU A 123 -14.46 10.99 5.53
CA GLU A 123 -13.57 12.15 5.37
C GLU A 123 -13.01 12.12 3.94
N PHE A 124 -13.86 12.46 2.97
CA PHE A 124 -13.56 12.23 1.55
C PHE A 124 -12.44 13.14 1.02
N VAL A 125 -12.26 14.34 1.57
CA VAL A 125 -11.20 15.25 1.13
C VAL A 125 -9.84 14.65 1.48
N GLU A 126 -9.69 14.17 2.71
CA GLU A 126 -8.48 13.56 3.25
C GLU A 126 -8.16 12.24 2.54
N ALA A 127 -9.19 11.45 2.20
CA ALA A 127 -9.03 10.24 1.39
C ALA A 127 -8.51 10.58 -0.02
N GLN A 128 -9.06 11.61 -0.66
CA GLN A 128 -8.64 12.06 -1.99
C GLN A 128 -7.20 12.58 -1.97
N GLU A 129 -6.84 13.39 -0.97
CA GLU A 129 -5.48 13.90 -0.81
C GLU A 129 -4.45 12.76 -0.68
N ALA A 130 -4.77 11.73 0.11
CA ALA A 130 -3.92 10.55 0.25
C ALA A 130 -3.78 9.79 -1.08
N LEU A 131 -4.86 9.64 -1.86
CA LEU A 131 -4.82 9.06 -3.21
C LEU A 131 -3.96 9.87 -4.18
N VAL A 132 -4.07 11.19 -4.14
CA VAL A 132 -3.22 12.08 -4.96
C VAL A 132 -1.75 11.91 -4.58
N GLN A 133 -1.44 11.80 -3.29
CA GLN A 133 -0.08 11.50 -2.83
C GLN A 133 0.42 10.15 -3.38
N MET A 134 -0.37 9.08 -3.29
CA MET A 134 -0.01 7.76 -3.86
C MET A 134 0.31 7.86 -5.34
N ARG A 135 -0.54 8.54 -6.11
CA ARG A 135 -0.33 8.74 -7.54
C ARG A 135 0.95 9.54 -7.83
N ASN A 136 1.21 10.60 -7.07
CA ASN A 136 2.40 11.43 -7.25
C ASN A 136 3.69 10.64 -7.00
N TRP A 137 3.71 9.77 -5.98
CA TRP A 137 4.82 8.85 -5.73
C TRP A 137 4.97 7.83 -6.85
N PHE A 138 3.88 7.21 -7.29
CA PHE A 138 3.91 6.23 -8.38
C PHE A 138 4.44 6.82 -9.70
N VAL A 139 3.97 8.02 -10.08
CA VAL A 139 4.46 8.70 -11.30
C VAL A 139 5.95 9.00 -11.25
N ARG A 140 6.51 9.22 -10.06
CA ARG A 140 7.94 9.49 -9.86
C ARG A 140 8.79 8.22 -9.82
N PHE A 141 8.24 7.11 -9.32
CA PHE A 141 8.95 5.83 -9.10
C PHE A 141 8.18 4.63 -9.68
N PRO A 142 7.83 4.63 -10.98
CA PRO A 142 6.91 3.64 -11.55
C PRO A 142 7.47 2.22 -11.58
N THR A 143 8.78 2.03 -11.79
CA THR A 143 9.36 0.68 -11.84
C THR A 143 9.49 0.11 -10.44
N ILE A 144 9.93 0.93 -9.48
CA ILE A 144 10.04 0.52 -8.08
C ILE A 144 8.65 0.19 -7.52
N LEU A 145 7.65 1.03 -7.80
CA LEU A 145 6.29 0.91 -7.25
C LEU A 145 5.31 0.17 -8.16
N GLN A 146 5.77 -0.50 -9.22
CA GLN A 146 4.90 -1.21 -10.17
C GLN A 146 3.91 -2.16 -9.47
N GLY A 147 4.35 -2.83 -8.40
CA GLY A 147 3.51 -3.74 -7.61
C GLY A 147 2.36 -3.06 -6.84
N CYS A 148 2.34 -1.72 -6.77
CA CYS A 148 1.29 -0.94 -6.12
C CYS A 148 0.24 -0.41 -7.11
N GLU A 149 0.42 -0.56 -8.42
CA GLU A 149 -0.48 0.04 -9.42
C GLU A 149 -1.92 -0.45 -9.25
N TYR A 150 -2.11 -1.76 -9.06
CA TYR A 150 -3.44 -2.33 -8.81
C TYR A 150 -4.08 -1.80 -7.53
N ILE A 151 -3.28 -1.50 -6.49
CA ILE A 151 -3.78 -0.95 -5.22
C ILE A 151 -4.30 0.48 -5.45
N ILE A 152 -3.57 1.28 -6.22
CA ILE A 152 -3.98 2.65 -6.57
C ILE A 152 -5.31 2.61 -7.32
N GLU A 153 -5.44 1.77 -8.36
CA GLU A 153 -6.69 1.65 -9.10
C GLU A 153 -7.84 1.12 -8.22
N MET A 154 -7.59 0.10 -7.39
CA MET A 154 -8.60 -0.42 -6.47
C MET A 154 -9.09 0.66 -5.48
N LEU A 155 -8.19 1.45 -4.90
CA LEU A 155 -8.55 2.53 -3.97
C LEU A 155 -9.28 3.68 -4.66
N ARG A 156 -8.96 3.99 -5.94
CA ARG A 156 -9.75 4.94 -6.75
C ARG A 156 -11.17 4.42 -6.95
N GLY A 157 -11.32 3.12 -7.18
CA GLY A 157 -12.63 2.46 -7.24
C GLY A 157 -13.40 2.60 -5.93
N HIS A 158 -12.76 2.34 -4.79
CA HIS A 158 -13.37 2.51 -3.46
C HIS A 158 -13.80 3.96 -3.19
N TYR A 159 -12.95 4.93 -3.55
CA TYR A 159 -13.28 6.34 -3.44
C TYR A 159 -14.49 6.70 -4.31
N ALA A 160 -14.46 6.37 -5.60
CA ALA A 160 -15.54 6.63 -6.54
C ALA A 160 -16.87 5.99 -6.06
N HIS A 161 -16.81 4.76 -5.56
CA HIS A 161 -17.98 4.08 -4.99
C HIS A 161 -18.54 4.85 -3.79
N SER A 162 -17.67 5.29 -2.88
CA SER A 162 -18.08 5.96 -1.65
C SER A 162 -18.74 7.32 -1.88
N VAL A 163 -18.42 8.00 -3.00
CA VAL A 163 -19.04 9.28 -3.39
C VAL A 163 -20.21 9.11 -4.37
N GLY A 164 -20.62 7.88 -4.68
CA GLY A 164 -21.78 7.58 -5.55
C GLY A 164 -21.48 7.56 -7.06
N CYS A 165 -20.22 7.67 -7.47
CA CYS A 165 -19.77 7.55 -8.86
C CYS A 165 -19.59 6.06 -9.24
N PHE A 166 -20.69 5.32 -9.32
CA PHE A 166 -20.64 3.85 -9.44
C PHE A 166 -20.08 3.35 -10.76
N HIS A 167 -20.28 4.07 -11.87
CA HIS A 167 -19.72 3.68 -13.17
C HIS A 167 -18.18 3.80 -13.17
N GLU A 168 -17.65 4.90 -12.62
CA GLU A 168 -16.22 5.12 -12.43
C GLU A 168 -15.65 4.09 -11.45
N ALA A 169 -16.39 3.75 -10.39
CA ALA A 169 -15.98 2.72 -9.44
C ALA A 169 -15.78 1.35 -10.13
N VAL A 170 -16.77 0.91 -10.90
CA VAL A 170 -16.70 -0.32 -11.70
C VAL A 170 -15.48 -0.30 -12.62
N PHE A 171 -15.30 0.79 -13.37
CA PHE A 171 -14.16 0.93 -14.28
C PHE A 171 -12.84 0.70 -13.54
N HIS A 172 -12.62 1.38 -12.42
CA HIS A 172 -11.39 1.25 -11.62
C HIS A 172 -11.19 -0.14 -11.03
N PHE A 173 -12.25 -0.80 -10.55
CA PHE A 173 -12.13 -2.17 -10.05
C PHE A 173 -11.76 -3.16 -11.16
N LEU A 174 -12.33 -3.02 -12.36
CA LEU A 174 -12.02 -3.87 -13.50
C LEU A 174 -10.59 -3.63 -14.03
N GLU A 175 -10.10 -2.39 -14.01
CA GLU A 175 -8.69 -2.10 -14.32
C GLU A 175 -7.75 -2.73 -13.28
N ALA A 176 -8.07 -2.63 -11.98
CA ALA A 176 -7.28 -3.27 -10.92
C ALA A 176 -7.20 -4.79 -11.08
N THR A 177 -8.27 -5.46 -11.54
CA THR A 177 -8.27 -6.89 -11.87
C THR A 177 -7.24 -7.25 -12.94
N LYS A 178 -7.05 -6.39 -13.95
CA LYS A 178 -6.10 -6.64 -15.05
C LYS A 178 -4.65 -6.45 -14.63
N LEU A 179 -4.41 -5.59 -13.63
CA LEU A 179 -3.08 -5.22 -13.15
C LEU A 179 -2.49 -6.18 -12.11
N THR A 180 -3.31 -7.07 -11.53
CA THR A 180 -2.87 -8.04 -10.51
C THR A 180 -2.88 -9.47 -11.04
N GLU A 181 -1.84 -10.23 -10.73
CA GLU A 181 -1.76 -11.67 -11.03
C GLU A 181 -2.39 -12.54 -9.93
N SER A 182 -2.69 -11.94 -8.78
CA SER A 182 -3.25 -12.65 -7.63
C SER A 182 -4.72 -12.94 -7.83
N LYS A 183 -5.08 -14.21 -8.03
CA LYS A 183 -6.48 -14.66 -8.20
C LYS A 183 -7.39 -14.17 -7.09
N SER A 184 -6.94 -14.18 -5.83
CA SER A 184 -7.76 -13.70 -4.71
C SER A 184 -8.03 -12.19 -4.83
N THR A 185 -7.06 -11.41 -5.30
CA THR A 185 -7.23 -9.96 -5.52
C THR A 185 -8.11 -9.67 -6.72
N GLN A 186 -7.97 -10.45 -7.80
CA GLN A 186 -8.88 -10.40 -8.94
C GLN A 186 -10.33 -10.63 -8.50
N SER A 187 -10.58 -11.69 -7.73
CA SER A 187 -11.91 -12.01 -7.18
C SER A 187 -12.45 -10.88 -6.30
N MET A 188 -11.62 -10.29 -5.42
CA MET A 188 -12.05 -9.15 -4.59
C MET A 188 -12.43 -7.93 -5.44
N CYS A 189 -11.63 -7.58 -6.45
CA CYS A 189 -11.96 -6.47 -7.35
C CYS A 189 -13.27 -6.72 -8.11
N GLN A 190 -13.51 -7.95 -8.57
CA GLN A 190 -14.76 -8.32 -9.23
C GLN A 190 -15.96 -8.23 -8.29
N VAL A 191 -15.81 -8.62 -7.03
CA VAL A 191 -16.83 -8.39 -5.99
C VAL A 191 -17.15 -6.91 -5.88
N TYR A 192 -16.14 -6.05 -5.74
CA TYR A 192 -16.37 -4.61 -5.59
C TYR A 192 -17.03 -3.98 -6.83
N ALA A 193 -16.67 -4.45 -8.03
CA ALA A 193 -17.36 -4.09 -9.26
C ALA A 193 -18.83 -4.54 -9.25
N ALA A 194 -19.10 -5.79 -8.86
CA ALA A 194 -20.47 -6.32 -8.75
C ALA A 194 -21.32 -5.51 -7.75
N VAL A 195 -20.76 -5.16 -6.59
CA VAL A 195 -21.45 -4.29 -5.62
C VAL A 195 -21.80 -2.94 -6.23
N SER A 196 -20.87 -2.35 -6.99
CA SER A 196 -21.12 -1.08 -7.68
C SER A 196 -22.17 -1.21 -8.79
N TYR A 197 -22.16 -2.30 -9.55
CA TYR A 197 -23.20 -2.62 -10.54
C TYR A 197 -24.59 -2.75 -9.92
N ILE A 198 -24.71 -3.37 -8.73
CA ILE A 198 -25.97 -3.42 -7.98
C ILE A 198 -26.46 -2.01 -7.65
N CYS A 199 -25.55 -1.10 -7.27
CA CYS A 199 -25.90 0.29 -6.97
C CYS A 199 -26.34 1.10 -8.21
N ILE A 200 -25.88 0.75 -9.41
CA ILE A 200 -26.37 1.34 -10.67
C ILE A 200 -27.82 0.91 -10.93
N GLY A 201 -28.13 -0.37 -10.72
CA GLY A 201 -29.51 -0.88 -10.71
C GLY A 201 -30.17 -1.06 -12.09
N ASP A 202 -29.40 -1.10 -13.18
CA ASP A 202 -29.92 -1.43 -14.50
C ASP A 202 -29.92 -2.96 -14.78
N ALA A 203 -30.70 -3.38 -15.78
CA ALA A 203 -30.88 -4.79 -16.12
C ALA A 203 -29.60 -5.45 -16.66
N GLU A 204 -28.71 -4.67 -17.29
CA GLU A 204 -27.44 -5.14 -17.86
C GLU A 204 -26.42 -5.40 -16.73
N SER A 205 -26.34 -4.51 -15.75
CA SER A 205 -25.53 -4.63 -14.53
C SER A 205 -25.90 -5.88 -13.72
N SER A 206 -27.19 -6.22 -13.64
CA SER A 206 -27.67 -7.42 -12.95
C SER A 206 -27.14 -8.71 -13.58
N SER A 207 -26.91 -8.74 -14.89
CA SER A 207 -26.34 -9.91 -15.58
C SER A 207 -24.83 -10.08 -15.31
N GLN A 208 -24.11 -8.96 -15.15
CA GLN A 208 -22.67 -8.96 -14.83
C GLN A 208 -22.38 -9.46 -13.40
N VAL A 209 -23.30 -9.19 -12.46
CA VAL A 209 -23.22 -9.68 -11.07
C VAL A 209 -23.28 -11.21 -11.02
N ILE A 210 -24.14 -11.84 -11.83
CA ILE A 210 -24.29 -13.31 -11.88
C ILE A 210 -23.00 -13.95 -12.42
N LEU A 211 -22.35 -13.33 -13.42
CA LEU A 211 -21.07 -13.78 -13.94
C LEU A 211 -19.96 -13.70 -12.87
N ALA A 212 -19.92 -12.61 -12.09
CA ALA A 212 -18.98 -12.47 -10.98
C ALA A 212 -19.21 -13.51 -9.86
N GLN A 213 -20.47 -13.84 -9.54
CA GLN A 213 -20.82 -14.87 -8.57
C GLN A 213 -20.33 -16.27 -8.96
N SER A 214 -20.40 -16.63 -10.25
CA SER A 214 -19.93 -17.95 -10.72
C SER A 214 -18.42 -18.19 -10.54
N GLN A 215 -17.63 -17.11 -10.41
CA GLN A 215 -16.18 -17.17 -10.20
C GLN A 215 -15.80 -17.22 -8.71
N LEU A 216 -16.73 -16.91 -7.80
CA LEU A 216 -16.48 -16.76 -6.36
C LEU A 216 -16.69 -18.04 -5.54
N GLU A 217 -17.27 -19.11 -6.12
CA GLU A 217 -17.59 -20.35 -5.39
C GLU A 217 -16.37 -21.14 -4.87
N SER A 218 -15.13 -20.70 -5.12
CA SER A 218 -13.91 -21.42 -4.71
C SER A 218 -13.15 -20.84 -3.50
N ASP A 219 -13.36 -19.60 -3.06
CA ASP A 219 -12.43 -18.93 -2.10
C ASP A 219 -13.13 -18.17 -0.95
N TYR A 220 -13.82 -18.90 -0.07
CA TYR A 220 -14.63 -18.33 1.03
C TYR A 220 -13.88 -17.79 2.27
N PHE A 221 -12.54 -17.77 2.32
CA PHE A 221 -11.83 -17.57 3.61
C PHE A 221 -11.11 -16.22 3.84
N LEU A 222 -11.06 -15.30 2.87
CA LEU A 222 -10.27 -14.04 2.99
C LEU A 222 -11.07 -12.78 3.34
N TRP A 223 -12.39 -12.88 3.47
CA TRP A 223 -13.31 -11.75 3.73
C TRP A 223 -13.10 -11.02 5.07
N PHE A 224 -12.33 -11.57 6.00
CA PHE A 224 -12.15 -11.01 7.34
C PHE A 224 -11.14 -9.85 7.47
N ARG A 225 -10.43 -9.47 6.39
CA ARG A 225 -9.34 -8.49 6.48
C ARG A 225 -9.71 -7.06 6.07
N GLN A 226 -10.88 -6.84 5.48
CA GLN A 226 -11.38 -5.50 5.18
C GLN A 226 -12.81 -5.35 5.71
N PRO A 227 -13.05 -4.51 6.74
CA PRO A 227 -14.41 -4.09 7.04
C PRO A 227 -14.92 -3.40 5.77
N VAL A 228 -16.03 -3.91 5.24
CA VAL A 228 -16.72 -3.37 4.06
C VAL A 228 -16.82 -1.86 4.22
N ILE A 229 -15.97 -1.14 3.48
CA ILE A 229 -15.89 0.31 3.51
C ILE A 229 -17.23 0.82 2.97
N CYS A 230 -18.09 1.29 3.88
CA CYS A 230 -19.24 2.15 3.60
C CYS A 230 -20.45 1.58 2.83
N CYS A 231 -20.64 0.26 2.65
CA CYS A 231 -21.90 -0.21 2.04
C CYS A 231 -23.13 -0.06 2.95
N CYS A 232 -22.96 0.06 4.27
CA CYS A 232 -24.09 0.07 5.21
C CYS A 232 -24.76 1.45 5.42
N ASN A 233 -24.10 2.58 5.11
CA ASN A 233 -24.68 3.90 5.39
C ASN A 233 -25.51 4.48 4.23
N PHE A 234 -25.29 4.06 2.98
CA PHE A 234 -26.07 4.59 1.84
C PHE A 234 -27.38 3.85 1.58
N CYS A 235 -27.51 2.57 1.97
CA CYS A 235 -28.81 1.88 1.89
C CYS A 235 -29.84 2.43 2.89
N CYS A 236 -29.43 3.05 4.00
CA CYS A 236 -30.35 3.61 4.99
C CYS A 236 -30.94 4.98 4.60
N ILE A 237 -30.51 5.61 3.49
CA ILE A 237 -31.04 6.91 3.06
C ILE A 237 -32.20 6.76 2.05
N LYS A 238 -32.46 5.56 1.52
CA LYS A 238 -33.55 5.32 0.56
C LYS A 238 -34.89 4.89 1.18
N ASP A 239 -34.97 4.67 2.50
CA ASP A 239 -36.25 4.40 3.19
C ASP A 239 -36.94 5.67 3.73
N GLY A 240 -36.48 6.85 3.31
CA GLY A 240 -37.19 8.12 3.48
C GLY A 240 -38.26 8.32 2.41
N LEU A 241 -39.38 7.59 2.52
CA LEU A 241 -40.63 7.99 1.90
C LEU A 241 -41.26 9.12 2.75
N ASP A 242 -41.16 10.35 2.25
CA ASP A 242 -41.92 11.53 2.71
C ASP A 242 -43.42 11.39 2.36
N PRO A 243 -44.35 12.11 3.02
CA PRO A 243 -44.15 13.34 3.83
C PRO A 243 -44.54 13.26 5.32
#